data_AF-A0A2T6N624-F1
#
_entry.id   AF-A0A2T6N624-F1
#
_cell.length_a   1.000
_cell.length_b   1.000
_cell.length_c   1.000
_cell.angle_alpha   90.00
_cell.angle_beta   90.00
_cell.angle_gamma   90.00
#
_symmetry.space_group_name_H-M   'P 1'
#
loop_
_entity.id
_entity.type
_entity.pdbx_description
1 polymer ?
#
loop_
_entity_poly.entity_id
_entity_poly.type
_entity_poly.pdbx_seq_one_letter_code
_entity_poly.pdbx_strand_id
1 'polypeptide(L)'
;MPKTLFVDGDLDLSGSHDVRLPKRLRVSGRLDLSDTLVEELPAKLRVDGDLCLFSTRIRKLPKGIRLGAGLDLRASAISKLPKGLEVPGNLELSATLIDSLAENLSVGGDLYLGNSELTRLPARLAVGGGLDLSATPVVELPDGLRVGRWLNLVGTSIKRLPKGLCVGDWLDLRALELKKLPKDLEVGGDLYLAGTRIKRVPGSVKIGGDIEF
;
A
#
# COMPACT_ATOMS: atom_id res chain seq x y z
N MET A 1 16.28 -9.43 26.29
CA MET A 1 17.14 -9.77 25.13
C MET A 1 18.55 -9.19 25.31
N PRO A 2 19.59 -9.76 24.67
CA PRO A 2 20.94 -9.20 24.67
C PRO A 2 20.99 -7.78 24.09
N LYS A 3 22.12 -7.06 24.21
CA LYS A 3 22.28 -5.73 23.57
C LYS A 3 22.27 -5.80 22.04
N THR A 4 22.67 -6.95 21.48
CA THR A 4 22.74 -7.22 20.06
C THR A 4 22.25 -8.63 19.82
N LEU A 5 21.38 -8.81 18.82
CA LEU A 5 20.85 -10.10 18.40
C LEU A 5 20.94 -10.21 16.88
N PHE A 6 21.46 -11.33 16.43
CA PHE A 6 21.49 -11.74 15.03
C PHE A 6 20.70 -13.04 14.93
N VAL A 7 19.72 -13.08 14.02
CA VAL A 7 18.92 -14.27 13.73
C VAL A 7 19.08 -14.59 12.25
N ASP A 8 19.58 -15.79 11.93
CA ASP A 8 19.81 -16.20 10.54
C ASP A 8 18.52 -16.61 9.82
N GLY A 9 17.52 -17.08 10.57
CA GLY A 9 16.18 -17.39 10.07
C GLY A 9 15.14 -16.35 10.49
N ASP A 10 13.92 -16.82 10.72
CA ASP A 10 12.81 -16.01 11.19
C ASP A 10 12.90 -15.75 12.70
N LEU A 11 12.42 -14.58 13.12
CA LEU A 11 12.23 -14.21 14.52
C LEU A 11 10.75 -13.87 14.73
N ASP A 12 10.02 -14.80 15.31
CA ASP A 12 8.63 -14.61 15.71
C ASP A 12 8.57 -14.20 17.19
N LEU A 13 8.06 -13.00 17.44
CA LEU A 13 7.76 -12.47 18.77
C LEU A 13 6.29 -12.09 18.88
N SER A 14 5.45 -12.52 17.94
CA SER A 14 4.04 -12.17 17.88
C SER A 14 3.31 -12.56 19.18
N GLY A 15 2.35 -11.73 19.59
CA GLY A 15 1.57 -11.92 20.82
C GLY A 15 2.39 -11.85 22.12
N SER A 16 3.68 -11.53 22.07
CA SER A 16 4.52 -11.43 23.26
C SER A 16 4.38 -10.05 23.91
N HIS A 17 4.01 -10.04 25.19
CA HIS A 17 3.61 -8.80 25.89
C HIS A 17 4.80 -8.06 26.54
N ASP A 18 5.86 -8.76 26.92
CA ASP A 18 7.05 -8.19 27.60
C ASP A 18 8.32 -8.22 26.72
N VAL A 19 8.17 -7.82 25.46
CA VAL A 19 9.30 -7.78 24.51
C VAL A 19 10.08 -6.48 24.66
N ARG A 20 11.38 -6.59 24.98
CA ARG A 20 12.35 -5.49 24.82
C ARG A 20 13.32 -5.84 23.70
N LEU A 21 13.19 -5.12 22.59
CA LEU A 21 14.06 -5.30 21.43
C LEU A 21 15.51 -4.89 21.75
N PRO A 22 16.51 -5.61 21.21
CA PRO A 22 17.90 -5.26 21.38
C PRO A 22 18.22 -3.96 20.63
N LYS A 23 19.22 -3.19 21.10
CA LYS A 23 19.63 -1.93 20.44
C LYS A 23 20.09 -2.15 18.98
N ARG A 24 20.58 -3.34 18.68
CA ARG A 24 20.93 -3.80 17.33
C ARG A 24 20.24 -5.13 17.09
N LEU A 25 19.28 -5.14 16.18
CA LEU A 25 18.57 -6.33 15.75
C LEU A 25 18.80 -6.52 14.26
N ARG A 26 19.28 -7.69 13.87
CA ARG A 26 19.28 -8.13 12.48
C ARG A 26 18.60 -9.49 12.40
N VAL A 27 17.66 -9.60 11.48
CA VAL A 27 16.94 -10.84 11.16
C VAL A 27 17.08 -11.07 9.66
N SER A 28 17.61 -12.23 9.28
CA SER A 28 17.78 -12.57 7.86
C SER A 28 16.53 -13.16 7.23
N GLY A 29 15.62 -13.73 8.02
CA GLY A 29 14.27 -14.06 7.61
C GLY A 29 13.25 -12.97 7.96
N ARG A 30 12.02 -13.41 8.21
CA ARG A 30 10.90 -12.59 8.69
C ARG A 30 11.09 -12.17 10.15
N LEU A 31 10.78 -10.92 10.45
CA LEU A 31 10.58 -10.44 11.82
C LEU A 31 9.10 -10.17 12.06
N ASP A 32 8.49 -10.96 12.95
CA ASP A 32 7.10 -10.77 13.35
C ASP A 32 7.03 -10.16 14.76
N LEU A 33 6.47 -8.96 14.85
CA LEU A 33 6.19 -8.23 16.09
C LEU A 33 4.68 -8.00 16.28
N SER A 34 3.84 -8.72 15.53
CA SER A 34 2.39 -8.50 15.53
C SER A 34 1.79 -8.71 16.91
N ASP A 35 0.81 -7.89 17.27
CA ASP A 35 0.13 -7.95 18.58
C ASP A 35 1.06 -7.86 19.80
N THR A 36 2.24 -7.24 19.64
CA THR A 36 3.15 -6.94 20.76
C THR A 36 2.88 -5.54 21.33
N LEU A 37 3.32 -5.33 22.58
CA LEU A 37 3.29 -4.01 23.22
C LEU A 37 4.52 -3.15 22.89
N VAL A 38 5.31 -3.52 21.88
CA VAL A 38 6.49 -2.75 21.46
C VAL A 38 6.04 -1.38 20.93
N GLU A 39 6.68 -0.32 21.43
CA GLU A 39 6.37 1.06 21.03
C GLU A 39 7.42 1.65 20.08
N GLU A 40 8.63 1.09 20.05
CA GLU A 40 9.75 1.60 19.25
C GLU A 40 10.60 0.49 18.65
N LEU A 41 10.96 0.65 17.38
CA LEU A 41 11.96 -0.18 16.71
C LEU A 41 13.38 0.34 16.96
N PRO A 42 14.39 -0.53 17.06
CA PRO A 42 15.77 -0.08 17.20
C PRO A 42 16.23 0.70 15.97
N ALA A 43 16.95 1.81 16.19
CA ALA A 43 17.39 2.71 15.11
C ALA A 43 18.25 2.04 14.01
N LYS A 44 18.88 0.90 14.31
CA LYS A 44 19.70 0.11 13.38
C LYS A 44 19.07 -1.25 13.07
N LEU A 45 17.74 -1.32 13.05
CA LEU A 45 17.02 -2.52 12.62
C LEU A 45 17.35 -2.85 11.16
N ARG A 46 17.63 -4.13 10.90
CA ARG A 46 17.71 -4.69 9.55
C ARG A 46 16.89 -5.97 9.49
N VAL A 47 16.02 -6.06 8.50
CA VAL A 47 15.23 -7.27 8.22
C VAL A 47 15.42 -7.57 6.73
N ASP A 48 15.99 -8.73 6.43
CA ASP A 48 16.19 -9.15 5.03
C ASP A 48 14.92 -9.84 4.46
N GLY A 49 14.03 -10.35 5.31
CA GLY A 49 12.68 -10.81 4.94
C GLY A 49 11.58 -9.77 5.22
N ASP A 50 10.36 -10.26 5.47
CA ASP A 50 9.20 -9.43 5.80
C ASP A 50 9.30 -8.85 7.22
N LEU A 51 8.79 -7.62 7.39
CA LEU A 51 8.59 -7.03 8.71
C LEU A 51 7.08 -6.89 9.00
N CYS A 52 6.59 -7.64 9.98
CA CYS A 52 5.19 -7.61 10.40
C CYS A 52 5.04 -6.82 11.70
N LEU A 53 4.34 -5.68 11.63
CA LEU A 53 4.05 -4.77 12.75
C LEU A 53 2.54 -4.61 12.96
N PHE A 54 1.76 -5.59 12.52
CA PHE A 54 0.30 -5.59 12.65
C PHE A 54 -0.11 -5.37 14.11
N SER A 55 -1.07 -4.48 14.35
CA SER A 55 -1.66 -4.28 15.68
C SER A 55 -0.61 -3.94 16.77
N THR A 56 0.46 -3.22 16.39
CA THR A 56 1.49 -2.74 17.33
C THR A 56 1.24 -1.31 17.80
N ARG A 57 1.87 -0.93 18.92
CA ARG A 57 1.88 0.45 19.42
C ARG A 57 2.96 1.33 18.79
N ILE A 58 3.67 0.82 17.78
CA ILE A 58 4.71 1.56 17.08
C ILE A 58 4.08 2.75 16.36
N ARG A 59 4.66 3.94 16.56
CA ARG A 59 4.16 5.19 15.96
C ARG A 59 5.03 5.70 14.82
N LYS A 60 6.27 5.23 14.72
CA LYS A 60 7.27 5.69 13.74
C LYS A 60 8.22 4.57 13.35
N LEU A 61 8.58 4.51 12.07
CA LEU A 61 9.68 3.70 11.59
C LEU A 61 11.02 4.46 11.73
N PRO A 62 12.13 3.75 12.01
CA PRO A 62 13.47 4.33 11.98
C PRO A 62 13.82 4.97 10.63
N LYS A 63 14.50 6.12 10.64
CA LYS A 63 15.04 6.73 9.43
C LYS A 63 16.07 5.80 8.79
N GLY A 64 15.93 5.51 7.49
CA GLY A 64 16.84 4.64 6.76
C GLY A 64 16.72 3.16 7.14
N ILE A 65 15.55 2.74 7.64
CA ILE A 65 15.20 1.32 7.78
C ILE A 65 15.45 0.61 6.44
N ARG A 66 16.05 -0.59 6.51
CA ARG A 66 16.30 -1.44 5.35
C ARG A 66 15.44 -2.69 5.45
N LEU A 67 14.65 -2.93 4.41
CA LEU A 67 13.76 -4.05 4.26
C LEU A 67 14.19 -4.83 3.01
N GLY A 68 14.19 -6.16 3.07
CA GLY A 68 14.45 -6.98 1.90
C GLY A 68 13.20 -7.53 1.21
N ALA A 69 12.04 -7.49 1.88
CA ALA A 69 10.76 -7.95 1.32
C ALA A 69 9.59 -6.99 1.65
N GLY A 70 8.50 -7.49 2.23
CA GLY A 70 7.30 -6.71 2.54
C GLY A 70 7.31 -6.03 3.91
N LEU A 71 6.35 -5.11 4.09
CA LEU A 71 6.09 -4.42 5.35
C LEU A 71 4.59 -4.39 5.62
N ASP A 72 4.20 -4.91 6.77
CA ASP A 72 2.82 -4.89 7.25
C ASP A 72 2.68 -3.94 8.45
N LEU A 73 1.93 -2.86 8.26
CA LEU A 73 1.62 -1.85 9.27
C LEU A 73 0.14 -1.80 9.62
N ARG A 74 -0.68 -2.77 9.17
CA ARG A 74 -2.13 -2.78 9.42
C ARG A 74 -2.45 -2.56 10.88
N ALA A 75 -3.47 -1.73 11.14
CA ALA A 75 -3.95 -1.42 12.47
C ALA A 75 -2.86 -0.94 13.47
N SER A 76 -1.70 -0.47 12.98
CA SER A 76 -0.67 0.14 13.82
C SER A 76 -0.97 1.63 14.06
N ALA A 77 -0.31 2.21 15.06
CA ALA A 77 -0.43 3.64 15.38
C ALA A 77 0.45 4.56 14.50
N ILE A 78 0.96 4.06 13.36
CA ILE A 78 1.76 4.85 12.41
C ILE A 78 0.85 5.81 11.65
N SER A 79 1.27 7.07 11.57
CA SER A 79 0.61 8.11 10.76
C SER A 79 1.49 8.68 9.65
N LYS A 80 2.80 8.39 9.66
CA LYS A 80 3.75 8.88 8.64
C LYS A 80 4.86 7.87 8.37
N LEU A 81 5.18 7.70 7.09
CA LEU A 81 6.34 6.93 6.63
C LEU A 81 7.59 7.81 6.55
N PRO A 82 8.80 7.25 6.80
CA PRO A 82 10.03 8.00 6.62
C PRO A 82 10.28 8.33 5.14
N LYS A 83 10.87 9.49 4.86
CA LYS A 83 11.29 9.87 3.50
C LYS A 83 12.29 8.86 2.94
N GLY A 84 12.14 8.48 1.68
CA GLY A 84 13.00 7.48 1.02
C GLY A 84 12.82 6.07 1.56
N LEU A 85 11.65 5.74 2.11
CA LEU A 85 11.29 4.34 2.35
C LEU A 85 11.18 3.62 1.00
N GLU A 86 11.92 2.53 0.88
CA GLU A 86 11.83 1.59 -0.23
C GLU A 86 11.32 0.26 0.33
N VAL A 87 10.28 -0.29 -0.27
CA VAL A 87 9.70 -1.60 0.08
C VAL A 87 9.78 -2.49 -1.15
N PRO A 88 10.73 -3.45 -1.21
CA PRO A 88 10.87 -4.32 -2.37
C PRO A 88 9.63 -5.20 -2.65
N GLY A 89 8.94 -5.61 -1.59
CA GLY A 89 7.71 -6.41 -1.67
C GLY A 89 6.44 -5.57 -1.50
N ASN A 90 5.44 -6.18 -0.87
CA ASN A 90 4.16 -5.54 -0.59
C ASN A 90 4.27 -4.56 0.58
N LEU A 91 3.52 -3.45 0.49
CA LEU A 91 3.37 -2.48 1.57
C LEU A 91 1.90 -2.41 1.97
N GLU A 92 1.64 -2.81 3.21
CA GLU A 92 0.29 -2.94 3.74
C GLU A 92 0.04 -1.88 4.82
N LEU A 93 -0.79 -0.89 4.46
CA LEU A 93 -1.11 0.31 5.24
C LEU A 93 -2.62 0.43 5.52
N SER A 94 -3.39 -0.61 5.25
CA SER A 94 -4.83 -0.59 5.44
C SER A 94 -5.19 -0.37 6.91
N ALA A 95 -6.28 0.36 7.15
CA ALA A 95 -6.73 0.73 8.49
C ALA A 95 -5.63 1.42 9.36
N THR A 96 -4.78 2.24 8.74
CA THR A 96 -3.82 3.11 9.43
C THR A 96 -4.25 4.57 9.40
N LEU A 97 -3.62 5.40 10.24
CA LEU A 97 -3.84 6.85 10.28
C LEU A 97 -2.98 7.61 9.25
N ILE A 98 -2.53 6.95 8.19
CA ILE A 98 -1.72 7.58 7.14
C ILE A 98 -2.60 8.49 6.29
N ASP A 99 -2.30 9.79 6.33
CA ASP A 99 -3.01 10.83 5.57
C ASP A 99 -2.29 11.23 4.27
N SER A 100 -1.02 10.83 4.14
CA SER A 100 -0.12 11.23 3.06
C SER A 100 1.03 10.23 2.88
N LEU A 101 1.44 10.06 1.61
CA LEU A 101 2.62 9.27 1.25
C LEU A 101 3.80 10.19 0.93
N ALA A 102 5.03 9.66 1.05
CA ALA A 102 6.22 10.38 0.62
C ALA A 102 6.28 10.46 -0.91
N GLU A 103 6.73 11.60 -1.46
CA GLU A 103 6.85 11.81 -2.92
C GLU A 103 7.75 10.80 -3.64
N ASN A 104 8.69 10.21 -2.90
CA ASN A 104 9.65 9.23 -3.41
C ASN A 104 9.43 7.83 -2.82
N LEU A 105 8.21 7.51 -2.37
CA LEU A 105 7.88 6.15 -1.95
C LEU A 105 7.98 5.21 -3.15
N SER A 106 8.71 4.10 -2.96
CA SER A 106 8.82 3.02 -3.95
C SER A 106 8.33 1.72 -3.34
N VAL A 107 7.37 1.07 -4.01
CA VAL A 107 6.82 -0.23 -3.63
C VAL A 107 6.94 -1.17 -4.83
N GLY A 108 7.73 -2.24 -4.68
CA GLY A 108 7.96 -3.21 -5.74
C GLY A 108 6.79 -4.18 -5.95
N GLY A 109 6.02 -4.45 -4.89
CA GLY A 109 4.81 -5.27 -4.94
C GLY A 109 3.51 -4.46 -4.87
N ASP A 110 2.52 -5.03 -4.19
CA ASP A 110 1.20 -4.44 -3.99
C ASP A 110 1.23 -3.38 -2.87
N LEU A 111 0.48 -2.29 -3.05
CA LEU A 111 0.29 -1.22 -2.07
C LEU A 111 -1.17 -1.20 -1.60
N TYR A 112 -1.40 -1.56 -0.34
CA TYR A 112 -2.72 -1.60 0.26
C TYR A 112 -2.93 -0.39 1.17
N LEU A 113 -3.94 0.43 0.88
CA LEU A 113 -4.31 1.64 1.64
C LEU A 113 -5.78 1.62 2.05
N GLY A 114 -6.46 0.47 1.93
CA GLY A 114 -7.89 0.35 2.19
C GLY A 114 -8.26 0.85 3.58
N ASN A 115 -9.31 1.65 3.70
CA ASN A 115 -9.76 2.24 4.97
C ASN A 115 -8.69 3.08 5.70
N SER A 116 -7.71 3.65 4.99
CA SER A 116 -6.79 4.64 5.56
C SER A 116 -7.34 6.06 5.41
N GLU A 117 -6.73 7.01 6.11
CA GLU A 117 -7.07 8.45 6.05
C GLU A 117 -6.46 9.17 4.84
N LEU A 118 -5.97 8.43 3.84
CA LEU A 118 -5.25 9.01 2.71
C LEU A 118 -6.15 9.95 1.90
N THR A 119 -5.69 11.18 1.70
CA THR A 119 -6.45 12.21 0.97
C THR A 119 -5.99 12.41 -0.47
N ARG A 120 -4.73 12.06 -0.78
CA ARG A 120 -4.13 12.22 -2.12
C ARG A 120 -2.94 11.30 -2.33
N LEU A 121 -2.69 10.94 -3.59
CA LEU A 121 -1.47 10.25 -4.01
C LEU A 121 -0.37 11.23 -4.41
N PRO A 122 0.91 10.86 -4.25
CA PRO A 122 2.03 11.57 -4.87
C PRO A 122 1.93 11.59 -6.40
N ALA A 123 2.40 12.66 -7.03
CA ALA A 123 2.31 12.83 -8.48
C ALA A 123 3.12 11.79 -9.27
N ARG A 124 4.17 11.22 -8.66
CA ARG A 124 5.09 10.26 -9.28
C ARG A 124 5.02 8.88 -8.62
N LEU A 125 3.90 8.55 -8.00
CA LEU A 125 3.72 7.22 -7.40
C LEU A 125 3.82 6.14 -8.48
N ALA A 126 4.69 5.17 -8.25
CA ALA A 126 4.82 3.96 -9.06
C ALA A 126 4.64 2.75 -8.15
N VAL A 127 3.72 1.85 -8.53
CA VAL A 127 3.43 0.61 -7.80
C VAL A 127 3.68 -0.54 -8.76
N GLY A 128 4.62 -1.43 -8.42
CA GLY A 128 4.97 -2.58 -9.27
C GLY A 128 3.87 -3.63 -9.36
N GLY A 129 3.06 -3.75 -8.30
CA GLY A 129 1.89 -4.62 -8.22
C GLY A 129 0.57 -3.87 -8.34
N GLY A 130 -0.40 -4.25 -7.52
CA GLY A 130 -1.72 -3.65 -7.39
C GLY A 130 -1.79 -2.53 -6.37
N LEU A 131 -2.82 -1.70 -6.47
CA LEU A 131 -3.08 -0.55 -5.61
C LEU A 131 -4.51 -0.62 -5.08
N ASP A 132 -4.66 -0.74 -3.76
CA ASP A 132 -5.95 -0.66 -3.09
C ASP A 132 -6.16 0.70 -2.45
N LEU A 133 -7.11 1.48 -2.95
CA LEU A 133 -7.54 2.76 -2.35
C LEU A 133 -8.95 2.66 -1.78
N SER A 134 -9.49 1.45 -1.63
CA SER A 134 -10.87 1.27 -1.25
C SER A 134 -11.21 1.95 0.08
N ALA A 135 -12.38 2.58 0.14
CA ALA A 135 -12.85 3.32 1.31
C ALA A 135 -11.86 4.39 1.85
N THR A 136 -11.02 4.97 0.98
CA THR A 136 -10.19 6.13 1.35
C THR A 136 -10.88 7.46 1.02
N PRO A 137 -10.54 8.57 1.72
CA PRO A 137 -10.98 9.92 1.38
C PRO A 137 -10.46 10.49 0.05
N VAL A 138 -9.69 9.73 -0.73
CA VAL A 138 -9.13 10.19 -2.01
C VAL A 138 -10.23 10.63 -2.98
N VAL A 139 -10.04 11.82 -3.56
CA VAL A 139 -10.99 12.44 -4.51
C VAL A 139 -10.45 12.51 -5.94
N GLU A 140 -9.13 12.38 -6.12
CA GLU A 140 -8.45 12.46 -7.41
C GLU A 140 -7.23 11.55 -7.47
N LEU A 141 -6.91 11.09 -8.68
CA LEU A 141 -5.69 10.36 -8.98
C LEU A 141 -4.77 11.25 -9.84
N PRO A 142 -3.44 11.09 -9.78
CA PRO A 142 -2.53 11.85 -10.60
C PRO A 142 -2.61 11.45 -12.08
N ASP A 143 -2.39 12.42 -12.97
CA ASP A 143 -2.25 12.16 -14.40
C ASP A 143 -1.07 11.22 -14.69
N GLY A 144 -1.27 10.26 -15.59
CA GLY A 144 -0.27 9.27 -15.97
C GLY A 144 -0.03 8.18 -14.92
N LEU A 145 -0.91 8.01 -13.93
CA LEU A 145 -0.82 6.92 -12.95
C LEU A 145 -0.74 5.56 -13.67
N ARG A 146 0.28 4.79 -13.31
CA ARG A 146 0.51 3.42 -13.78
C ARG A 146 0.48 2.46 -12.61
N VAL A 147 -0.37 1.45 -12.70
CA VAL A 147 -0.46 0.36 -11.72
C VAL A 147 -0.14 -0.95 -12.43
N GLY A 148 0.89 -1.65 -11.96
CA GLY A 148 1.43 -2.83 -12.66
C GLY A 148 0.43 -3.98 -12.76
N ARG A 149 -0.49 -4.08 -11.81
CA ARG A 149 -1.55 -5.10 -11.77
C ARG A 149 -2.91 -4.45 -11.63
N TRP A 150 -3.56 -4.57 -10.48
CA TRP A 150 -4.94 -4.19 -10.28
C TRP A 150 -5.11 -2.86 -9.54
N LEU A 151 -6.21 -2.15 -9.78
CA LEU A 151 -6.54 -0.91 -9.07
C LEU A 151 -7.97 -0.98 -8.51
N ASN A 152 -8.10 -0.87 -7.19
CA ASN A 152 -9.40 -0.83 -6.50
C ASN A 152 -9.71 0.59 -6.00
N LEU A 153 -10.80 1.17 -6.50
CA LEU A 153 -11.27 2.51 -6.11
C LEU A 153 -12.62 2.49 -5.37
N VAL A 154 -13.14 1.31 -5.04
CA VAL A 154 -14.49 1.17 -4.45
C VAL A 154 -14.59 1.92 -3.13
N GLY A 155 -15.65 2.71 -2.96
CA GLY A 155 -15.86 3.50 -1.75
C GLY A 155 -15.03 4.79 -1.65
N THR A 156 -14.25 5.13 -2.69
CA THR A 156 -13.65 6.48 -2.80
C THR A 156 -14.65 7.51 -3.29
N SER A 157 -14.30 8.79 -3.20
CA SER A 157 -15.11 9.91 -3.71
C SER A 157 -14.68 10.39 -5.10
N ILE A 158 -13.97 9.54 -5.86
CA ILE A 158 -13.45 9.88 -7.18
C ILE A 158 -14.60 10.06 -8.18
N LYS A 159 -14.63 11.22 -8.83
CA LYS A 159 -15.67 11.59 -9.82
C LYS A 159 -15.17 11.60 -11.26
N ARG A 160 -13.87 11.46 -11.47
CA ARG A 160 -13.21 11.40 -12.79
C ARG A 160 -11.92 10.59 -12.68
N LEU A 161 -11.66 9.74 -13.67
CA LEU A 161 -10.34 9.14 -13.84
C LEU A 161 -9.39 10.12 -14.55
N PRO A 162 -8.08 10.07 -14.23
CA PRO A 162 -7.09 10.96 -14.81
C PRO A 162 -6.77 10.57 -16.26
N LYS A 163 -6.06 11.46 -16.97
CA LYS A 163 -5.54 11.12 -18.31
C LYS A 163 -4.38 10.13 -18.18
N GLY A 164 -4.26 9.25 -19.15
CA GLY A 164 -3.17 8.26 -19.21
C GLY A 164 -3.19 7.22 -18.08
N LEU A 165 -4.35 6.98 -17.45
CA LEU A 165 -4.48 5.90 -16.48
C LEU A 165 -4.26 4.55 -17.16
N CYS A 166 -3.29 3.78 -16.65
CA CYS A 166 -2.95 2.45 -17.15
C CYS A 166 -2.91 1.45 -16.00
N VAL A 167 -3.65 0.34 -16.14
CA VAL A 167 -3.80 -0.72 -15.15
C VAL A 167 -3.52 -2.06 -15.83
N GLY A 168 -2.58 -2.85 -15.30
CA GLY A 168 -2.11 -4.07 -15.95
C GLY A 168 -3.12 -5.22 -15.98
N ASP A 169 -3.84 -5.43 -14.87
CA ASP A 169 -4.80 -6.52 -14.70
C ASP A 169 -6.23 -5.94 -14.69
N TRP A 170 -6.85 -5.76 -13.54
CA TRP A 170 -8.25 -5.30 -13.46
C TRP A 170 -8.41 -3.92 -12.80
N LEU A 171 -9.47 -3.22 -13.17
CA LEU A 171 -9.84 -1.92 -12.61
C LEU A 171 -11.26 -1.98 -12.02
N ASP A 172 -11.37 -1.76 -10.71
CA ASP A 172 -12.65 -1.75 -10.00
C ASP A 172 -13.13 -0.33 -9.71
N LEU A 173 -14.20 0.06 -10.41
CA LEU A 173 -14.85 1.37 -10.31
C LEU A 173 -16.25 1.27 -9.71
N ARG A 174 -16.61 0.11 -9.14
CA ARG A 174 -17.99 -0.15 -8.71
C ARG A 174 -18.48 0.89 -7.72
N ALA A 175 -19.74 1.26 -7.88
CA ALA A 175 -20.47 2.26 -7.10
C ALA A 175 -19.87 3.68 -7.12
N LEU A 176 -18.90 3.98 -8.00
CA LEU A 176 -18.40 5.34 -8.16
C LEU A 176 -19.38 6.23 -8.94
N GLU A 177 -19.42 7.50 -8.57
CA GLU A 177 -20.23 8.55 -9.21
C GLU A 177 -19.63 9.05 -10.55
N LEU A 178 -19.03 8.13 -11.31
CA LEU A 178 -18.42 8.38 -12.62
C LEU A 178 -19.50 8.47 -13.71
N LYS A 179 -19.35 9.46 -14.60
CA LYS A 179 -20.24 9.68 -15.75
C LYS A 179 -19.64 9.26 -17.09
N LYS A 180 -18.30 9.14 -17.15
CA LYS A 180 -17.55 8.84 -18.38
C LYS A 180 -16.18 8.27 -18.04
N LEU A 181 -15.68 7.44 -18.94
CA LEU A 181 -14.28 6.99 -18.94
C LEU A 181 -13.42 7.96 -19.78
N PRO A 182 -12.14 8.15 -19.46
CA PRO A 182 -11.21 8.87 -20.30
C PRO A 182 -10.94 8.06 -21.59
N LYS A 183 -10.71 8.76 -22.70
CA LYS A 183 -10.59 8.12 -24.03
C LYS A 183 -9.35 7.27 -24.19
N ASP A 184 -8.34 7.55 -23.37
CA ASP A 184 -7.00 6.98 -23.31
C ASP A 184 -6.85 6.00 -22.12
N LEU A 185 -7.96 5.54 -21.54
CA LEU A 185 -7.93 4.49 -20.52
C LEU A 185 -7.38 3.18 -21.10
N GLU A 186 -6.42 2.59 -20.39
CA GLU A 186 -5.89 1.25 -20.69
C GLU A 186 -6.02 0.34 -19.47
N VAL A 187 -6.70 -0.79 -19.63
CA VAL A 187 -6.83 -1.87 -18.64
C VAL A 187 -6.50 -3.19 -19.34
N GLY A 188 -5.49 -3.93 -18.86
CA GLY A 188 -5.04 -5.15 -19.53
C GLY A 188 -5.99 -6.35 -19.36
N GLY A 189 -6.85 -6.32 -18.36
CA GLY A 189 -7.89 -7.31 -18.07
C GLY A 189 -9.25 -6.63 -17.84
N ASP A 190 -9.93 -7.00 -16.75
CA ASP A 190 -11.34 -6.71 -16.54
C ASP A 190 -11.61 -5.29 -16.03
N LEU A 191 -12.75 -4.72 -16.43
CA LEU A 191 -13.25 -3.42 -16.00
C LEU A 191 -14.62 -3.56 -15.33
N TYR A 192 -14.68 -3.29 -14.02
CA TYR A 192 -15.91 -3.37 -13.23
C TYR A 192 -16.56 -1.99 -13.06
N LEU A 193 -17.77 -1.82 -13.61
CA LEU A 193 -18.53 -0.57 -13.65
C LEU A 193 -19.87 -0.64 -12.89
N ALA A 194 -20.14 -1.76 -12.22
CA ALA A 194 -21.41 -1.97 -11.53
C ALA A 194 -21.78 -0.84 -10.58
N GLY A 195 -22.98 -0.28 -10.74
CA GLY A 195 -23.46 0.84 -9.92
C GLY A 195 -22.85 2.21 -10.27
N THR A 196 -22.09 2.35 -11.35
CA THR A 196 -21.67 3.66 -11.86
C THR A 196 -22.77 4.32 -12.71
N ARG A 197 -22.59 5.60 -13.08
CA ARG A 197 -23.47 6.30 -14.04
C ARG A 197 -22.94 6.27 -15.48
N ILE A 198 -21.98 5.39 -15.77
CA ILE A 198 -21.43 5.22 -17.11
C ILE A 198 -22.45 4.48 -17.97
N LYS A 199 -22.89 5.11 -19.07
CA LYS A 199 -23.88 4.52 -20.00
C LYS A 199 -23.24 3.92 -21.24
N ARG A 200 -22.01 4.32 -21.55
CA ARG A 200 -21.29 3.95 -22.77
C ARG A 200 -19.80 3.97 -22.50
N VAL A 201 -19.13 2.94 -23.00
CA VAL A 201 -17.68 2.86 -23.07
C VAL A 201 -17.23 3.53 -24.36
N PRO A 202 -16.29 4.51 -24.34
CA PRO A 202 -15.76 5.10 -25.56
C PRO A 202 -15.06 4.04 -26.40
N GLY A 203 -15.31 3.98 -27.72
CA GLY A 203 -14.67 2.98 -28.59
C GLY A 203 -13.15 3.10 -28.73
N SER A 204 -12.52 4.10 -28.09
CA SER A 204 -11.08 4.32 -28.08
C SER A 204 -10.37 3.72 -26.85
N VAL A 205 -11.09 3.29 -25.82
CA VAL A 205 -10.46 2.68 -24.64
C VAL A 205 -9.90 1.30 -25.00
N LYS A 206 -8.84 0.88 -24.31
CA LYS A 206 -8.27 -0.45 -24.47
C LYS A 206 -8.56 -1.26 -23.21
N ILE A 207 -9.45 -2.24 -23.33
CA ILE A 207 -9.77 -3.21 -22.28
C ILE A 207 -9.42 -4.59 -22.83
N GLY A 208 -8.56 -5.34 -22.13
CA GLY A 208 -8.12 -6.66 -22.56
C GLY A 208 -9.03 -7.80 -22.11
N GLY A 209 -9.82 -7.58 -21.05
CA GLY A 209 -10.78 -8.54 -20.50
C GLY A 209 -12.23 -8.09 -20.64
N ASP A 210 -13.06 -8.54 -19.69
CA ASP A 210 -14.50 -8.29 -19.70
C ASP A 210 -14.85 -6.90 -19.16
N ILE A 211 -16.02 -6.41 -19.57
CA ILE A 211 -16.61 -5.18 -19.03
C ILE A 211 -17.91 -5.54 -18.33
N GLU A 212 -17.95 -5.36 -17.02
CA GLU A 212 -19.11 -5.67 -16.18
C GLU A 212 -19.84 -4.38 -15.77
N PHE A 213 -21.16 -4.34 -15.93
CA PHE A 213 -22.04 -3.18 -15.64
C PHE A 213 -22.94 -3.38 -14.43
#